data_AF-A0A1M5AXG3-F1
#
_entry.id   AF-A0A1M5AXG3-F1
#
_cell.length_a   1.000
_cell.length_b   1.000
_cell.length_c   1.000
_cell.angle_alpha   90.00
_cell.angle_beta   90.00
_cell.angle_gamma   90.00
#
_symmetry.space_group_name_H-M   'P 1'
#
loop_
_entity.id
_entity.type
_entity.pdbx_description
1 polymer ?
#
loop_
_entity_poly.entity_id
_entity_poly.type
_entity_poly.pdbx_seq_one_letter_code
_entity_poly.pdbx_strand_id
1 'polypeptide(L)' 'MPQNSSELMRYAGLATQLFVSLGLAVWAGYKADGWLKLPLPLLVWILPFAVLCVLIFKLIKETSKKKDR' A
#
# COMPACT_ATOMS: atom_id res chain seq x y z
N MET A 1 33.47 1.81 -14.31
CA MET A 1 33.72 2.00 -12.86
C MET A 1 32.52 2.72 -12.25
N PRO A 2 32.15 2.45 -11.00
CA PRO A 2 30.95 1.72 -10.58
C PRO A 2 29.63 2.49 -10.82
N GLN A 3 28.83 2.07 -11.81
CA GLN A 3 27.44 2.56 -12.01
C GLN A 3 26.41 1.73 -11.23
N ASN A 4 26.81 0.58 -10.68
CA ASN A 4 25.90 -0.37 -10.03
C ASN A 4 25.50 0.07 -8.62
N SER A 5 26.37 0.74 -7.88
CA SER A 5 26.11 1.17 -6.50
C SER A 5 25.01 2.22 -6.40
N SER A 6 24.89 3.11 -7.40
CA SER A 6 23.85 4.14 -7.45
C SER A 6 22.47 3.53 -7.68
N GLU A 7 22.34 2.59 -8.61
CA GLU A 7 21.09 1.87 -8.85
C GLU A 7 20.71 1.01 -7.64
N LEU A 8 21.66 0.27 -7.04
CA LEU A 8 21.42 -0.50 -5.82
C LEU A 8 20.94 0.38 -4.66
N MET A 9 21.53 1.57 -4.49
CA MET A 9 21.10 2.53 -3.47
C MET A 9 19.71 3.11 -3.78
N ARG A 10 19.40 3.34 -5.06
CA ARG A 10 18.06 3.75 -5.49
C ARG A 10 17.02 2.67 -5.21
N TYR A 11 17.30 1.42 -5.52
CA TYR A 11 16.42 0.29 -5.19
C TYR A 11 16.27 0.08 -3.69
N ALA A 12 17.35 0.23 -2.92
CA ALA A 12 17.28 0.20 -1.46
C ALA A 12 16.36 1.31 -0.93
N GLY A 13 16.47 2.54 -1.44
CA GLY A 13 15.57 3.64 -1.08
C GLY A 13 14.11 3.36 -1.41
N LEU A 14 13.83 2.82 -2.60
CA LEU A 14 12.48 2.40 -2.98
C LEU A 14 11.96 1.27 -2.08
N ALA A 15 12.79 0.27 -1.78
CA ALA A 15 12.45 -0.84 -0.90
C ALA A 15 12.17 -0.34 0.53
N THR A 16 12.98 0.58 1.07
CA THR A 16 12.74 1.21 2.37
C THR A 16 11.43 1.99 2.36
N GLN A 17 11.14 2.75 1.29
CA GLN A 17 9.88 3.47 1.16
C GLN A 17 8.67 2.52 1.21
N LEU A 18 8.74 1.40 0.49
CA LEU A 18 7.72 0.33 0.54
C LEU A 18 7.62 -0.30 1.94
N PHE A 19 8.76 -0.57 2.58
CA PHE A 19 8.79 -1.19 3.90
C PHE A 19 8.20 -0.28 4.98
N VAL A 20 8.54 1.01 4.95
CA VAL A 20 8.02 2.03 5.87
C VAL A 20 6.52 2.25 5.66
N SER A 21 6.08 2.37 4.41
CA SER A 21 4.65 2.53 4.10
C SER A 21 3.82 1.31 4.52
N LEU A 22 4.32 0.10 4.30
CA LEU A 22 3.68 -1.13 4.77
C LEU A 22 3.66 -1.20 6.31
N GLY A 23 4.78 -0.91 6.97
CA GLY A 23 4.87 -0.88 8.42
C GLY A 23 3.90 0.13 9.05
N LEU A 24 3.79 1.33 8.47
CA LEU A 24 2.84 2.36 8.89
C LEU A 24 1.39 1.94 8.66
N ALA A 25 1.07 1.32 7.53
CA ALA A 25 -0.27 0.83 7.24
C ALA A 25 -0.71 -0.25 8.24
N VAL A 26 0.18 -1.21 8.54
CA VAL A 26 -0.08 -2.27 9.54
C VAL A 26 -0.20 -1.68 10.94
N TRP A 27 0.69 -0.77 11.33
CA TRP A 27 0.64 -0.12 12.64
C TRP A 27 -0.61 0.75 12.82
N ALA A 28 -1.01 1.49 11.78
CA ALA A 28 -2.25 2.26 11.78
C ALA A 28 -3.47 1.35 11.90
N GLY A 29 -3.49 0.22 11.19
CA GLY A 29 -4.54 -0.80 11.30
C GLY A 29 -4.61 -1.40 12.70
N TYR A 30 -3.47 -1.78 13.28
CA TYR A 30 -3.38 -2.31 14.64
C TYR A 30 -3.85 -1.31 15.70
N LYS A 31 -3.43 -0.04 15.58
CA LYS A 31 -3.85 1.01 16.51
C LYS A 31 -5.34 1.34 16.38
N ALA A 32 -5.88 1.32 15.16
CA ALA A 32 -7.31 1.52 14.92
C ALA A 32 -8.15 0.35 15.48
N ASP A 33 -7.73 -0.91 15.23
CA ASP A 33 -8.35 -2.12 15.79
C ASP A 33 -8.39 -2.06 17.33
N GLY A 34 -7.29 -1.62 17.97
CA GLY A 34 -7.19 -1.44 19.41
C GLY A 34 -8.09 -0.31 19.96
N TRP A 35 -8.23 0.80 19.23
CA TRP A 35 -9.11 1.92 19.61
C TRP A 35 -10.60 1.53 19.51
N LEU A 36 -10.96 0.71 18.53
CA LEU A 36 -12.31 0.20 18.33
C LEU A 36 -12.68 -0.97 19.26
N LYS A 37 -11.72 -1.48 20.07
CA LYS A 37 -11.89 -2.64 20.97
C LYS A 37 -12.48 -3.87 20.25
N LEU A 38 -12.14 -4.06 18.97
CA LEU A 38 -12.65 -5.19 18.22
C LEU A 38 -11.89 -6.45 18.66
N PRO A 39 -12.59 -7.54 19.06
CA PRO A 39 -11.97 -8.76 19.58
C PRO A 39 -11.24 -9.59 18.50
N LEU A 40 -11.39 -9.21 17.23
CA LEU A 40 -10.80 -9.88 16.07
C LEU A 40 -10.00 -8.84 15.28
N PRO A 41 -8.76 -9.15 14.81
CA PRO A 41 -7.90 -8.23 14.06
C PRO A 41 -8.43 -8.07 12.62
N LEU A 42 -9.66 -7.59 12.50
CA LEU A 42 -10.42 -7.54 11.27
C LEU A 42 -9.96 -6.37 10.40
N LEU A 43 -9.57 -5.20 10.96
CA LEU A 43 -9.04 -4.13 10.11
C LEU A 43 -7.68 -4.48 9.51
N VAL A 44 -6.80 -5.21 10.21
CA VAL A 44 -5.54 -5.71 9.63
C VAL A 44 -5.76 -6.52 8.35
N TRP A 45 -6.92 -7.19 8.23
CA TRP A 45 -7.29 -7.98 7.05
C TRP A 45 -8.17 -7.21 6.05
N ILE A 46 -9.10 -6.39 6.55
CA ILE A 46 -10.02 -5.57 5.73
C ILE A 46 -9.29 -4.43 5.04
N LEU A 47 -8.26 -3.84 5.65
CA LEU A 47 -7.52 -2.72 5.08
C LEU A 47 -6.76 -3.12 3.80
N PRO A 48 -5.98 -4.23 3.75
CA PRO A 48 -5.43 -4.72 2.49
C PRO A 48 -6.51 -5.12 1.48
N PHE A 49 -7.65 -5.66 1.94
CA PHE A 49 -8.78 -5.99 1.07
C PHE A 49 -9.44 -4.73 0.47
N ALA A 50 -9.59 -3.67 1.26
CA ALA A 50 -10.15 -2.39 0.84
C ALA A 50 -9.23 -1.68 -0.14
N VAL A 51 -7.91 -1.71 0.11
CA VAL A 51 -6.91 -1.18 -0.84
C VAL A 51 -7.00 -1.92 -2.18
N LEU A 52 -7.15 -3.25 -2.16
CA LEU A 52 -7.37 -4.04 -3.37
C LEU A 52 -8.64 -3.63 -4.12
N CYS A 53 -9.78 -3.49 -3.42
CA CYS A 53 -11.03 -3.02 -4.00
C CYS A 53 -10.89 -1.61 -4.62
N VAL A 54 -10.21 -0.69 -3.93
CA VAL A 54 -9.98 0.68 -4.42
C VAL A 54 -9.08 0.70 -5.65
N LEU A 55 -8.02 -0.12 -5.69
CA LEU A 55 -7.15 -0.23 -6.86
C LEU A 55 -7.90 -0.78 -8.07
N ILE A 56 -8.68 -1.84 -7.89
CA ILE A 56 -9.53 -2.41 -8.94
C ILE A 56 -10.55 -1.37 -9.41
N PHE A 57 -11.21 -0.67 -8.48
CA PHE A 57 -12.18 0.37 -8.82
C PHE A 57 -11.53 1.54 -9.58
N LYS A 58 -10.33 1.99 -9.16
CA LYS A 58 -9.57 3.02 -9.89
C LYS A 58 -9.18 2.54 -11.28
N LEU A 59 -8.67 1.32 -11.42
CA LEU A 59 -8.31 0.73 -12.70
C LEU A 59 -9.51 0.66 -13.64
N ILE A 60 -10.66 0.20 -13.15
CA ILE A 60 -11.90 0.17 -13.92
C ILE A 60 -12.30 1.60 -14.31
N LYS A 61 -12.28 2.56 -13.38
CA LYS A 61 -12.67 3.95 -13.65
C LYS A 61 -11.74 4.64 -14.66
N GLU A 62 -10.43 4.42 -14.55
CA GLU A 62 -9.43 4.95 -15.48
C GLU A 62 -9.52 4.29 -16.86
N THR A 63 -9.78 2.99 -16.91
CA THR A 63 -9.96 2.24 -18.16
C THR A 63 -11.28 2.62 -18.86
N SER A 64 -12.38 2.79 -18.10
CA SER A 64 -13.67 3.23 -18.63
C SER A 64 -13.64 4.68 -19.13
N LYS A 65 -12.74 5.52 -18.60
CA LYS A 65 -12.56 6.90 -19.09
C LYS A 65 -11.73 7.00 -20.37
N LYS A 66 -11.13 5.92 -20.89
CA LYS A 66 -10.54 5.89 -22.24
C LYS A 66 -11.59 5.55 -23.30
N LYS A 67 -12.61 6.40 -23.39
CA LYS A 67 -13.44 6.56 -24.59
C LYS A 67 -13.92 8.01 -24.69
N ASP A 68 -12.98 8.93 -24.82
CA ASP A 68 -13.13 10.09 -25.71
C ASP A 68 -11.76 10.74 -25.96
N ARG A 69 -11.43 10.86 -27.25
CA ARG A 69 -10.29 11.56 -27.90
C ARG A 69 -8.93 10.87 -27.95
#